data_AF-T2JGC6-F1
#
_entry.id   AF-T2JGC6-F1
#
_cell.length_a   1.000
_cell.length_b   1.000
_cell.length_c   1.000
_cell.angle_alpha   90.00
_cell.angle_beta   90.00
_cell.angle_gamma   90.00
#
_symmetry.space_group_name_H-M   'P 1'
#
loop_
_entity.id
_entity.type
_entity.pdbx_description
1 polymer ?
#
loop_
_entity_poly.entity_id
_entity_poly.type
_entity_poly.pdbx_seq_one_letter_code
_entity_poly.pdbx_strand_id
1 'polypeptide(L)'
;MVQEIAFHFSIAVERHRMYQQQQKQEEILTQAVERATEEHITLADIIDKTRRSLDIQTILSTTTAETRKFFNCDRVGVYRFNTNHSGEFIAESVSGGWPSLLEKSSQDVDNHNEDCNSNLWDNLGLSETYSEETQTNTFNPDDLFLVCDDIYQAGLSPSYLQLLERYQARSYLLVPIYKNRTIWGFLVAYENSSPRHWETREINFMVQLGINLGIALQQGDLFARTKEQEQQLQTALETALKQQTETLLRTNEKERSLGRVIDKIRQTLDLKT
;
A
#
# COMPACT_ATOMS: atom_id res chain seq x y z
N MET A 1 34.33 -4.62 -66.79
CA MET A 1 33.18 -5.55 -66.74
C MET A 1 33.18 -6.40 -65.46
N VAL A 2 34.16 -7.29 -65.21
CA VAL A 2 34.15 -8.15 -64.00
C VAL A 2 34.27 -7.37 -62.68
N GLN A 3 35.12 -6.33 -62.61
CA GLN A 3 35.27 -5.48 -61.41
C GLN A 3 34.02 -4.66 -61.07
N GLU A 4 33.28 -4.25 -62.09
CA GLU A 4 32.05 -3.45 -61.96
C GLU A 4 30.90 -4.30 -61.42
N ILE A 5 30.77 -5.53 -61.90
CA ILE A 5 29.82 -6.51 -61.39
C ILE A 5 30.14 -6.85 -59.92
N ALA A 6 31.41 -7.06 -59.59
CA ALA A 6 31.84 -7.32 -58.21
C ALA A 6 31.51 -6.16 -57.25
N PHE A 7 31.67 -4.91 -57.69
CA PHE A 7 31.33 -3.71 -56.92
C PHE A 7 29.82 -3.55 -56.69
N HIS A 8 29.00 -3.78 -57.71
CA HIS A 8 27.55 -3.78 -57.54
C HIS A 8 27.06 -4.94 -56.66
N PHE A 9 27.71 -6.10 -56.74
CA PHE A 9 27.39 -7.24 -55.86
C PHE A 9 27.76 -6.97 -54.40
N SER A 10 28.90 -6.33 -54.13
CA SER A 10 29.29 -5.96 -52.77
C SER A 10 28.32 -4.96 -52.15
N ILE A 11 27.89 -3.94 -52.91
CA ILE A 11 26.85 -2.99 -52.45
C ILE A 11 25.53 -3.71 -52.20
N ALA A 12 25.12 -4.63 -53.08
CA ALA A 12 23.88 -5.38 -52.92
C ALA A 12 23.88 -6.26 -51.66
N VAL A 13 25.00 -6.94 -51.38
CA VAL A 13 25.17 -7.75 -50.16
C VAL A 13 25.18 -6.89 -48.91
N GLU A 14 25.87 -5.74 -48.93
CA GLU A 14 25.93 -4.82 -47.80
C GLU A 14 24.57 -4.17 -47.53
N ARG A 15 23.85 -3.78 -48.59
CA ARG A 15 22.48 -3.27 -48.50
C ARG A 15 21.52 -4.33 -47.95
N HIS A 16 21.63 -5.58 -48.39
CA HIS A 16 20.84 -6.69 -47.85
C HIS A 16 21.13 -6.90 -46.35
N ARG A 17 22.41 -6.86 -45.93
CA ARG A 17 22.78 -6.93 -44.51
C ARG A 17 22.20 -5.77 -43.71
N MET A 18 22.27 -4.53 -44.23
CA MET A 18 21.67 -3.37 -43.57
C MET A 18 20.16 -3.53 -43.42
N TYR A 19 19.45 -4.02 -44.44
CA TYR A 19 18.01 -4.30 -44.34
C TYR A 19 17.68 -5.38 -43.30
N GLN A 20 18.46 -6.46 -43.25
CA GLN A 20 18.29 -7.52 -42.22
C GLN A 20 18.54 -6.98 -40.80
N GLN A 21 19.56 -6.14 -40.64
CA GLN A 21 19.87 -5.51 -39.36
C GLN A 21 18.77 -4.53 -38.92
N GLN A 22 18.23 -3.75 -39.85
CA GLN A 22 17.12 -2.83 -39.59
C GLN A 22 15.85 -3.60 -39.18
N GLN A 23 15.48 -4.67 -39.90
CA GLN A 23 14.30 -5.49 -39.55
C GLN A 23 14.43 -6.10 -38.16
N LYS A 24 15.61 -6.62 -37.83
CA LYS A 24 15.88 -7.18 -36.49
C LYS A 24 15.76 -6.12 -35.40
N GLN A 25 16.17 -4.88 -35.69
CA GLN A 25 16.11 -3.77 -34.75
C GLN A 25 14.67 -3.28 -34.55
N GLU A 26 13.85 -3.25 -35.61
CA GLU A 26 12.41 -2.98 -35.54
C GLU A 26 11.69 -4.03 -34.69
N GLU A 27 11.99 -5.32 -34.88
CA GLU A 27 11.35 -6.40 -34.12
C GLU A 27 11.70 -6.34 -32.61
N ILE A 28 12.96 -6.06 -32.28
CA ILE A 28 13.39 -5.85 -30.88
C ILE A 28 12.68 -4.64 -30.27
N LEU A 29 12.57 -3.54 -31.02
CA LEU A 29 11.90 -2.33 -30.56
C LEU A 29 10.41 -2.59 -30.31
N THR A 30 9.73 -3.28 -31.23
CA THR A 30 8.32 -3.66 -31.07
C THR A 30 8.11 -4.52 -29.83
N GLN A 31 8.92 -5.56 -29.62
CA GLN A 31 8.83 -6.39 -28.41
C GLN A 31 9.11 -5.60 -27.12
N ALA A 32 10.05 -4.66 -27.15
CA ALA A 32 10.34 -3.80 -26.00
C ALA A 32 9.17 -2.86 -25.68
N VAL A 33 8.53 -2.28 -26.71
CA VAL A 33 7.33 -1.45 -26.55
C VAL A 33 6.17 -2.28 -26.03
N GLU A 34 5.93 -3.47 -26.58
CA GLU A 34 4.87 -4.38 -26.12
C GLU A 34 5.05 -4.74 -24.65
N ARG A 35 6.26 -5.17 -24.25
CA ARG A 35 6.57 -5.43 -22.84
C ARG A 35 6.33 -4.20 -21.96
N ALA A 36 6.86 -3.04 -22.34
CA ALA A 36 6.64 -1.81 -21.57
C ALA A 36 5.14 -1.48 -21.44
N THR A 37 4.35 -1.70 -22.50
CA THR A 37 2.89 -1.50 -22.45
C THR A 37 2.20 -2.52 -21.54
N GLU A 38 2.58 -3.80 -21.56
CA GLU A 38 2.05 -4.81 -20.66
C GLU A 38 2.36 -4.49 -19.19
N GLU A 39 3.56 -4.01 -18.91
CA GLU A 39 3.95 -3.52 -17.57
C GLU A 39 3.07 -2.34 -17.14
N HIS A 40 2.90 -1.35 -18.02
CA HIS A 40 2.05 -0.20 -17.75
C HIS A 40 0.57 -0.58 -17.60
N ILE A 41 0.06 -1.53 -18.38
CA ILE A 41 -1.31 -2.04 -18.27
C ILE A 41 -1.49 -2.78 -16.95
N THR A 42 -0.53 -3.62 -16.56
CA THR A 42 -0.56 -4.37 -15.30
C THR A 42 -0.54 -3.42 -14.11
N LEU A 43 0.34 -2.42 -14.13
CA LEU A 43 0.35 -1.33 -13.14
C LEU A 43 -1.00 -0.60 -13.09
N ALA A 44 -1.54 -0.22 -14.24
CA ALA A 44 -2.80 0.51 -14.32
C ALA A 44 -3.98 -0.32 -13.77
N ASP A 45 -4.04 -1.62 -14.06
CA ASP A 45 -5.09 -2.50 -13.55
C ASP A 45 -4.98 -2.72 -12.03
N ILE A 46 -3.75 -2.88 -11.51
CA ILE A 46 -3.53 -2.93 -10.06
C ILE A 46 -3.96 -1.61 -9.42
N ILE A 47 -3.55 -0.47 -9.97
CA ILE A 47 -3.94 0.86 -9.48
C ILE A 47 -5.46 1.09 -9.58
N ASP A 48 -6.11 0.61 -10.64
CA ASP A 48 -7.57 0.75 -10.79
C ASP A 48 -8.31 -0.15 -9.80
N LYS A 49 -7.84 -1.38 -9.56
CA LYS A 49 -8.34 -2.25 -8.48
C LYS A 49 -8.10 -1.64 -7.11
N THR A 50 -6.97 -0.96 -6.89
CA THR A 50 -6.71 -0.26 -5.63
C THR A 50 -7.63 0.95 -5.45
N ARG A 51 -8.00 1.64 -6.53
CA ARG A 51 -8.93 2.79 -6.49
C ARG A 51 -10.40 2.39 -6.39
N ARG A 52 -10.80 1.23 -6.91
CA ARG A 52 -12.20 0.74 -6.90
C ARG A 52 -12.59 0.06 -5.60
N SER A 53 -11.63 -0.53 -4.88
CA SER A 53 -11.85 -1.08 -3.54
C SER A 53 -11.51 -0.03 -2.48
N LEU A 54 -12.46 0.33 -1.64
CA LEU A 54 -12.19 1.15 -0.44
C LEU A 54 -11.79 0.29 0.77
N ASP A 55 -11.75 -1.03 0.60
CA ASP A 55 -11.26 -1.95 1.61
C ASP A 55 -9.74 -2.11 1.49
N ILE A 56 -9.03 -1.53 2.47
CA ILE A 56 -7.58 -1.55 2.52
C ILE A 56 -7.02 -2.97 2.57
N GLN A 57 -7.70 -3.92 3.21
CA GLN A 57 -7.20 -5.30 3.28
C GLN A 57 -7.25 -5.98 1.91
N THR A 58 -8.34 -5.79 1.17
CA THR A 58 -8.44 -6.24 -0.22
C THR A 58 -7.37 -5.58 -1.10
N ILE A 59 -7.12 -4.28 -0.95
CA ILE A 59 -6.07 -3.57 -1.71
C ILE A 59 -4.69 -4.20 -1.46
N LEU A 60 -4.31 -4.35 -0.19
CA LEU A 60 -2.98 -4.82 0.19
C LEU A 60 -2.78 -6.28 -0.23
N SER A 61 -3.75 -7.16 0.03
CA SER A 61 -3.70 -8.58 -0.35
C SER A 61 -3.66 -8.80 -1.87
N THR A 62 -4.43 -8.02 -2.64
CA THR A 62 -4.38 -8.07 -4.10
C THR A 62 -3.03 -7.58 -4.60
N THR A 63 -2.52 -6.49 -4.06
CA THR A 63 -1.24 -5.91 -4.47
C THR A 63 -0.08 -6.88 -4.20
N THR A 64 -0.02 -7.51 -3.02
CA THR A 64 1.03 -8.49 -2.72
C THR A 64 0.94 -9.71 -3.63
N ALA A 65 -0.27 -10.21 -3.90
CA ALA A 65 -0.48 -11.37 -4.75
C ALA A 65 -0.08 -11.13 -6.21
N GLU A 66 -0.51 -10.01 -6.78
CA GLU A 66 -0.20 -9.67 -8.18
C GLU A 66 1.27 -9.32 -8.35
N THR A 67 1.87 -8.59 -7.40
CA THR A 67 3.32 -8.26 -7.44
C THR A 67 4.18 -9.51 -7.37
N ARG A 68 3.85 -10.47 -6.48
CA ARG A 68 4.60 -11.72 -6.35
C ARG A 68 4.59 -12.51 -7.66
N LYS A 69 3.42 -12.62 -8.30
CA LYS A 69 3.28 -13.29 -9.61
C LYS A 69 4.06 -12.56 -10.69
N PHE A 70 3.95 -11.24 -10.75
CA PHE A 70 4.59 -10.42 -11.77
C PHE A 70 6.12 -10.49 -11.71
N PHE A 71 6.69 -10.47 -10.50
CA PHE A 71 8.14 -10.61 -10.30
C PHE A 71 8.62 -12.07 -10.30
N ASN A 72 7.70 -13.03 -10.16
CA ASN A 72 8.04 -14.42 -9.92
C ASN A 72 9.07 -14.57 -8.79
N CYS A 73 8.77 -13.95 -7.65
CA CYS A 73 9.57 -14.05 -6.43
C CYS A 73 8.87 -14.93 -5.39
N ASP A 74 9.61 -15.30 -4.35
CA ASP A 74 9.10 -16.18 -3.29
C ASP A 74 8.07 -15.49 -2.40
N ARG A 75 8.26 -14.21 -2.06
CA ARG A 75 7.35 -13.53 -1.14
C ARG A 75 7.23 -12.03 -1.45
N VAL A 76 6.02 -11.51 -1.28
CA VAL A 76 5.77 -10.06 -1.20
C VAL A 76 4.91 -9.80 0.03
N GLY A 77 5.33 -8.85 0.86
CA GLY A 77 4.64 -8.50 2.11
C GLY A 77 4.50 -6.99 2.29
N VAL A 78 3.50 -6.61 3.07
CA VAL A 78 3.34 -5.24 3.58
C VAL A 78 3.58 -5.28 5.07
N TYR A 79 4.64 -4.60 5.50
CA TYR A 79 4.99 -4.44 6.91
C TYR A 79 4.52 -3.06 7.39
N ARG A 80 3.70 -3.01 8.42
CA ARG A 80 3.17 -1.78 9.00
C ARG A 80 3.90 -1.43 10.28
N PHE A 81 4.31 -0.18 10.43
CA PHE A 81 4.82 0.32 11.70
C PHE A 81 3.67 0.66 12.67
N ASN A 82 3.89 0.32 13.94
CA ASN A 82 3.07 0.74 15.05
C ASN A 82 3.63 2.06 15.63
N THR A 83 2.85 2.69 16.51
CA THR A 83 3.23 3.99 17.11
C THR A 83 4.49 3.92 17.99
N ASN A 84 4.86 2.73 18.44
CA ASN A 84 6.06 2.46 19.24
C ASN A 84 7.26 1.99 18.37
N HIS A 85 7.21 2.19 17.05
CA HIS A 85 8.24 1.78 16.08
C HIS A 85 8.45 0.25 15.94
N SER A 86 7.74 -0.57 16.71
CA SER A 86 7.53 -1.97 16.34
C SER A 86 6.73 -2.06 15.03
N GLY A 87 6.59 -3.25 14.48
CA GLY A 87 5.67 -3.43 13.37
C GLY A 87 5.34 -4.88 13.13
N GLU A 88 4.46 -5.09 12.18
CA GLU A 88 3.92 -6.40 11.85
C GLU A 88 3.64 -6.49 10.36
N PHE A 89 3.68 -7.71 9.81
CA PHE A 89 3.13 -7.95 8.49
C PHE A 89 1.60 -7.89 8.59
N ILE A 90 0.96 -7.15 7.70
CA ILE A 90 -0.50 -7.01 7.64
C ILE A 90 -1.10 -7.56 6.34
N ALA A 91 -0.25 -7.83 5.36
CA ALA A 91 -0.60 -8.52 4.13
C ALA A 91 0.63 -9.27 3.63
N GLU A 92 0.41 -10.46 3.08
CA GLU A 92 1.47 -11.32 2.56
C GLU A 92 0.94 -12.11 1.36
N SER A 93 1.78 -12.29 0.35
CA SER A 93 1.68 -13.38 -0.61
C SER A 93 3.00 -14.14 -0.59
N VAL A 94 2.95 -15.45 -0.47
CA VAL A 94 4.12 -16.31 -0.36
C VAL A 94 3.98 -17.55 -1.23
N SER A 95 5.08 -18.01 -1.83
CA SER A 95 5.16 -19.25 -2.60
C SER A 95 5.07 -20.47 -1.67
N GLY A 96 4.61 -21.60 -2.20
CA GLY A 96 4.52 -22.83 -1.42
C GLY A 96 5.89 -23.30 -0.96
N GLY A 97 6.00 -23.69 0.32
CA GLY A 97 7.25 -24.19 0.92
C GLY A 97 7.85 -23.25 1.97
N TRP A 98 7.35 -22.02 2.10
CA TRP A 98 7.81 -21.06 3.10
C TRP A 98 6.73 -20.79 4.17
N PRO A 99 7.07 -20.89 5.46
CA PRO A 99 6.20 -20.46 6.56
C PRO A 99 5.72 -19.01 6.41
N SER A 100 4.44 -18.74 6.64
CA SER A 100 3.89 -17.38 6.58
C SER A 100 4.46 -16.47 7.67
N LEU A 101 4.86 -15.25 7.29
CA LEU A 101 5.26 -14.21 8.25
C LEU A 101 4.04 -13.54 8.89
N LEU A 102 2.93 -13.49 8.17
CA LEU A 102 1.65 -12.93 8.65
C LEU A 102 1.03 -13.80 9.76
N GLU A 103 1.06 -15.13 9.62
CA GLU A 103 0.52 -16.04 10.64
C GLU A 103 1.39 -16.06 11.90
N LYS A 104 2.71 -15.96 11.74
CA LYS A 104 3.66 -16.01 12.85
C LYS A 104 3.54 -14.80 13.78
N SER A 105 3.31 -13.60 13.25
CA SER A 105 3.10 -12.39 14.07
C SER A 105 1.87 -12.48 14.97
N SER A 106 0.90 -13.34 14.65
CA SER A 106 -0.30 -13.55 15.49
C SER A 106 -0.08 -14.52 16.66
N GLN A 107 0.98 -15.33 16.61
CA GLN A 107 1.28 -16.36 17.63
C GLN A 107 2.36 -15.92 18.62
N ASP A 108 3.20 -14.96 18.24
CA ASP A 108 4.31 -14.45 19.08
C ASP A 108 3.86 -13.44 20.16
N VAL A 109 2.55 -13.21 20.35
CA VAL A 109 2.01 -12.27 21.36
C VAL A 109 2.19 -12.80 22.80
N ASP A 110 2.42 -14.10 22.99
CA ASP A 110 2.38 -14.72 24.34
C ASP A 110 3.74 -15.23 24.89
N ASN A 111 4.88 -15.09 24.20
CA ASN A 111 6.16 -15.56 24.74
C ASN A 111 7.31 -14.55 24.53
N HIS A 112 7.73 -13.95 25.63
CA HIS A 112 8.88 -13.04 25.74
C HIS A 112 10.18 -13.57 25.12
N ASN A 113 10.94 -12.68 24.49
CA ASN A 113 12.38 -12.54 24.77
C ASN A 113 12.81 -11.09 24.51
N GLU A 114 13.25 -10.43 25.58
CA GLU A 114 13.77 -9.05 25.62
C GLU A 114 15.12 -8.87 24.91
N ASP A 115 15.70 -9.93 24.35
CA ASP A 115 17.07 -9.93 23.78
C ASP A 115 17.17 -9.58 22.28
N CYS A 116 16.04 -9.35 21.61
CA CYS A 116 16.05 -8.88 20.22
C CYS A 116 14.88 -7.91 20.00
N ASN A 117 14.98 -6.74 20.62
CA ASN A 117 14.11 -5.59 20.33
C ASN A 117 14.38 -4.98 18.93
N SER A 118 15.22 -5.63 18.11
CA SER A 118 15.65 -5.14 16.80
C SER A 118 14.52 -5.34 15.79
N ASN A 119 13.63 -4.36 15.72
CA ASN A 119 12.61 -4.26 14.70
C ASN A 119 13.23 -3.75 13.38
N LEU A 120 12.45 -3.71 12.29
CA LEU A 120 12.92 -3.14 11.03
C LEU A 120 13.30 -1.66 11.13
N TRP A 121 12.72 -0.91 12.09
CA TRP A 121 12.99 0.52 12.25
C TRP A 121 14.43 0.79 12.66
N ASP A 122 14.91 0.11 13.71
CA ASP A 122 16.26 0.31 14.24
C ASP A 122 17.33 -0.26 13.29
N ASN A 123 17.08 -1.44 12.70
CA ASN A 123 18.04 -2.08 11.80
C ASN A 123 18.19 -1.37 10.44
N LEU A 124 17.21 -0.58 10.02
CA LEU A 124 17.29 0.25 8.81
C LEU A 124 17.88 1.64 9.09
N GLY A 125 18.27 1.94 10.33
CA GLY A 125 18.86 3.22 10.72
C GLY A 125 17.87 4.39 10.66
N LEU A 126 16.57 4.12 10.85
CA LEU A 126 15.52 5.14 10.90
C LEU A 126 15.44 5.87 12.25
N SER A 127 16.23 5.44 13.25
CA SER A 127 16.34 6.10 14.54
C SER A 127 17.28 7.31 14.45
N GLU A 128 16.88 8.46 15.02
CA GLU A 128 17.72 9.66 15.12
C GLU A 128 18.93 9.50 16.07
N THR A 129 19.06 8.33 16.71
CA THR A 129 20.12 8.04 17.68
C THR A 129 21.39 7.63 16.93
N TYR A 130 22.28 8.59 16.75
CA TYR A 130 23.67 8.49 16.28
C TYR A 130 24.29 7.09 16.36
N SER A 131 24.91 6.65 15.25
CA SER A 131 26.13 5.86 15.31
C SER A 131 27.00 6.15 14.09
N GLU A 132 28.26 6.45 14.39
CA GLU A 132 29.33 6.75 13.46
C GLU A 132 29.59 5.57 12.50
N GLU A 133 29.69 5.90 11.21
CA GLU A 133 30.48 5.21 10.18
C GLU A 133 30.61 3.68 10.26
N THR A 134 29.53 2.92 10.41
CA THR A 134 29.61 1.45 10.23
C THR A 134 28.29 0.83 9.80
N GLN A 135 27.81 1.08 8.57
CA GLN A 135 27.01 0.10 7.80
C GLN A 135 26.68 0.58 6.38
N THR A 136 26.81 -0.32 5.41
CA THR A 136 26.64 -0.09 3.97
C THR A 136 25.18 -0.13 3.49
N ASN A 137 24.20 -0.12 4.39
CA ASN A 137 22.81 -0.38 4.06
C ASN A 137 21.79 0.34 4.97
N THR A 138 22.11 1.59 5.31
CA THR A 138 21.21 2.51 6.03
C THR A 138 20.18 3.08 5.07
N PHE A 139 18.90 3.10 5.46
CA PHE A 139 17.83 3.71 4.67
C PHE A 139 17.69 5.19 5.04
N ASN A 140 18.01 6.09 4.12
CA ASN A 140 17.70 7.50 4.33
C ASN A 140 16.22 7.76 4.08
N PRO A 141 15.54 8.64 4.82
CA PRO A 141 14.14 8.97 4.57
C PRO A 141 13.85 9.58 3.19
N ASP A 142 14.88 10.07 2.49
CA ASP A 142 14.82 10.55 1.10
C ASP A 142 15.02 9.42 0.08
N ASP A 143 15.45 8.22 0.51
CA ASP A 143 15.64 7.08 -0.37
C ASP A 143 14.28 6.52 -0.79
N LEU A 144 14.12 6.30 -2.10
CA LEU A 144 12.88 5.77 -2.65
C LEU A 144 12.78 4.25 -2.53
N PHE A 145 13.90 3.56 -2.27
CA PHE A 145 13.98 2.11 -2.18
C PHE A 145 15.28 1.66 -1.51
N LEU A 146 15.31 0.40 -1.04
CA LEU A 146 16.49 -0.32 -0.59
C LEU A 146 16.55 -1.68 -1.28
N VAL A 147 17.72 -2.05 -1.80
CA VAL A 147 17.92 -3.32 -2.51
C VAL A 147 19.11 -4.04 -1.92
N CYS A 148 18.95 -5.34 -1.69
CA CYS A 148 19.99 -6.22 -1.24
C CYS A 148 19.92 -7.52 -2.06
N ASP A 149 20.94 -7.78 -2.88
CA ASP A 149 20.99 -8.96 -3.75
C ASP A 149 21.33 -10.25 -2.99
N ASP A 150 22.07 -10.13 -1.88
CA ASP A 150 22.49 -11.24 -1.02
C ASP A 150 22.74 -10.74 0.41
N ILE A 151 21.92 -11.18 1.37
CA ILE A 151 22.03 -10.75 2.78
C ILE A 151 23.35 -11.16 3.46
N TYR A 152 24.00 -12.24 3.02
CA TYR A 152 25.27 -12.71 3.59
C TYR A 152 26.48 -11.97 3.01
N GLN A 153 26.30 -11.22 1.92
CA GLN A 153 27.37 -10.44 1.29
C GLN A 153 27.22 -8.92 1.52
N ALA A 154 26.08 -8.48 2.07
CA ALA A 154 25.73 -7.06 2.19
C ALA A 154 26.38 -6.32 3.39
N GLY A 155 27.17 -7.02 4.22
CA GLY A 155 27.84 -6.40 5.37
C GLY A 155 26.88 -5.90 6.46
N LEU A 156 25.75 -6.60 6.64
CA LEU A 156 24.70 -6.24 7.60
C LEU A 156 25.14 -6.52 9.04
N SER A 157 24.57 -5.77 9.99
CA SER A 157 24.76 -6.08 11.41
C SER A 157 24.24 -7.48 11.74
N PRO A 158 24.83 -8.19 12.73
CA PRO A 158 24.36 -9.51 13.12
C PRO A 158 22.89 -9.56 13.56
N SER A 159 22.39 -8.49 14.21
CA SER A 159 20.98 -8.38 14.60
C SER A 159 20.07 -8.30 13.38
N TYR A 160 20.44 -7.50 12.37
CA TYR A 160 19.63 -7.38 11.17
C TYR A 160 19.66 -8.66 10.34
N LEU A 161 20.83 -9.30 10.26
CA LEU A 161 20.97 -10.58 9.55
C LEU A 161 20.06 -11.65 10.16
N GLN A 162 20.04 -11.80 11.49
CA GLN A 162 19.17 -12.77 12.17
C GLN A 162 17.68 -12.47 11.94
N LEU A 163 17.30 -11.19 11.88
CA LEU A 163 15.94 -10.80 11.54
C LEU A 163 15.57 -11.23 10.11
N LEU A 164 16.45 -10.97 9.15
CA LEU A 164 16.25 -11.35 7.74
C LEU A 164 16.23 -12.87 7.56
N GLU A 165 17.06 -13.62 8.29
CA GLU A 165 17.02 -15.08 8.32
C GLU A 165 15.69 -15.61 8.89
N ARG A 166 15.14 -14.96 9.92
CA ARG A 166 13.81 -15.27 10.45
C ARG A 166 12.72 -15.00 9.42
N TYR A 167 12.90 -13.97 8.61
CA TYR A 167 12.07 -13.69 7.44
C TYR A 167 12.41 -14.57 6.24
N GLN A 168 13.37 -15.49 6.36
CA GLN A 168 13.83 -16.40 5.31
C GLN A 168 14.34 -15.69 4.06
N ALA A 169 14.74 -14.42 4.18
CA ALA A 169 15.20 -13.63 3.06
C ALA A 169 16.61 -14.10 2.65
N ARG A 170 16.81 -14.27 1.35
CA ARG A 170 18.14 -14.40 0.75
C ARG A 170 18.53 -13.13 0.01
N SER A 171 17.55 -12.46 -0.60
CA SER A 171 17.62 -11.11 -1.16
C SER A 171 16.32 -10.35 -0.86
N TYR A 172 16.35 -9.03 -0.97
CA TYR A 172 15.13 -8.23 -0.84
C TYR A 172 15.17 -6.91 -1.62
N LEU A 173 13.97 -6.46 -2.02
CA LEU A 173 13.67 -5.13 -2.52
C LEU A 173 12.59 -4.53 -1.63
N LEU A 174 12.92 -3.42 -0.98
CA LEU A 174 12.08 -2.75 -0.01
C LEU A 174 11.79 -1.32 -0.48
N VAL A 175 10.53 -0.90 -0.39
CA VAL A 175 10.11 0.47 -0.71
C VAL A 175 9.20 1.04 0.39
N PRO A 176 9.40 2.30 0.80
CA PRO A 176 8.55 2.94 1.80
C PRO A 176 7.14 3.18 1.27
N ILE A 177 6.16 2.99 2.15
CA ILE A 177 4.79 3.44 1.96
C ILE A 177 4.59 4.66 2.86
N TYR A 178 4.48 5.84 2.25
CA TYR A 178 4.22 7.07 2.99
C TYR A 178 2.72 7.29 3.16
N LYS A 179 2.32 7.66 4.37
CA LYS A 179 1.02 8.23 4.65
C LYS A 179 1.26 9.66 5.10
N ASN A 180 0.80 10.63 4.31
CA ASN A 180 1.17 12.04 4.44
C ASN A 180 2.70 12.24 4.29
N ARG A 181 3.38 12.64 5.37
CA ARG A 181 4.84 12.90 5.41
C ARG A 181 5.60 11.88 6.28
N THR A 182 4.93 10.83 6.73
CA THR A 182 5.50 9.84 7.64
C THR A 182 5.49 8.47 6.97
N ILE A 183 6.56 7.70 7.18
CA ILE A 183 6.61 6.30 6.77
C ILE A 183 5.56 5.55 7.59
N TRP A 184 4.56 5.02 6.91
CA TRP A 184 3.52 4.19 7.50
C TRP A 184 3.93 2.72 7.57
N GLY A 185 4.74 2.29 6.62
CA GLY A 185 5.20 0.92 6.50
C GLY A 185 6.11 0.73 5.30
N PHE A 186 6.42 -0.53 5.01
CA PHE A 186 7.21 -0.95 3.87
C PHE A 186 6.44 -1.96 3.03
N LEU A 187 6.52 -1.80 1.71
CA LEU A 187 6.23 -2.87 0.75
C LEU A 187 7.55 -3.57 0.46
N VAL A 188 7.61 -4.89 0.68
CA VAL A 188 8.85 -5.65 0.57
C VAL A 188 8.64 -6.88 -0.30
N ALA A 189 9.51 -7.08 -1.26
CA ALA A 189 9.64 -8.30 -2.04
C ALA A 189 10.90 -9.04 -1.58
N TYR A 190 10.78 -10.35 -1.37
CA TYR A 190 11.86 -11.24 -0.96
C TYR A 190 12.04 -12.36 -1.99
N GLU A 191 13.30 -12.69 -2.26
CA GLU A 191 13.68 -13.99 -2.76
C GLU A 191 14.19 -14.79 -1.56
N ASN A 192 13.65 -15.98 -1.32
CA ASN A 192 13.97 -16.76 -0.14
C ASN A 192 14.97 -17.88 -0.46
N SER A 193 14.91 -18.40 -1.69
CA SER A 193 15.67 -19.58 -2.12
C SER A 193 17.12 -19.29 -2.52
N SER A 194 17.38 -18.15 -3.18
CA SER A 194 18.70 -17.82 -3.73
C SER A 194 18.98 -16.32 -3.76
N PRO A 195 20.27 -15.91 -3.85
CA PRO A 195 20.60 -14.54 -4.18
C PRO A 195 19.90 -14.12 -5.47
N ARG A 196 19.44 -12.88 -5.53
CA ARG A 196 18.74 -12.37 -6.72
C ARG A 196 19.09 -10.92 -6.92
N HIS A 197 19.51 -10.61 -8.14
CA HIS A 197 19.63 -9.25 -8.60
C HIS A 197 18.25 -8.71 -8.98
N TRP A 198 17.88 -7.55 -8.42
CA TRP A 198 16.62 -6.88 -8.72
C TRP A 198 16.79 -5.92 -9.90
N GLU A 199 16.03 -6.14 -10.97
CA GLU A 199 16.14 -5.32 -12.18
C GLU A 199 15.57 -3.91 -11.95
N THR A 200 16.10 -2.91 -12.66
CA THR A 200 15.63 -1.52 -12.57
C THR A 200 14.12 -1.39 -12.83
N ARG A 201 13.55 -2.23 -13.70
CA ARG A 201 12.10 -2.27 -13.96
C ARG A 201 11.30 -2.71 -12.73
N GLU A 202 11.80 -3.70 -11.98
CA GLU A 202 11.17 -4.20 -10.75
C GLU A 202 11.23 -3.14 -9.65
N ILE A 203 12.38 -2.47 -9.52
CA ILE A 203 12.56 -1.34 -8.59
C ILE A 203 11.56 -0.23 -8.90
N ASN A 204 11.52 0.25 -10.14
CA ASN A 204 10.62 1.33 -10.55
C ASN A 204 9.15 0.96 -10.35
N PHE A 205 8.77 -0.28 -10.67
CA PHE A 205 7.42 -0.80 -10.45
C PHE A 205 7.05 -0.76 -8.95
N MET A 206 7.92 -1.25 -8.07
CA MET A 206 7.69 -1.22 -6.62
C MET A 206 7.57 0.20 -6.07
N VAL A 207 8.45 1.12 -6.49
CA VAL A 207 8.38 2.52 -6.06
C VAL A 207 7.02 3.14 -6.41
N GLN A 208 6.53 2.91 -7.64
CA GLN A 208 5.21 3.39 -8.06
C GLN A 208 4.08 2.75 -7.26
N LEU A 209 4.18 1.46 -6.92
CA LEU A 209 3.20 0.81 -6.04
C LEU A 209 3.23 1.41 -4.63
N GLY A 210 4.40 1.63 -4.04
CA GLY A 210 4.53 2.24 -2.70
C GLY A 210 3.84 3.61 -2.62
N ILE A 211 4.04 4.46 -3.63
CA ILE A 211 3.38 5.77 -3.75
C ILE A 211 1.86 5.60 -3.85
N ASN A 212 1.37 4.73 -4.73
CA ASN A 212 -0.07 4.55 -4.94
C ASN A 212 -0.77 3.92 -3.72
N LEU A 213 -0.11 2.99 -3.02
CA LEU A 213 -0.61 2.45 -1.75
C LEU A 213 -0.72 3.54 -0.68
N GLY A 214 0.28 4.43 -0.60
CA GLY A 214 0.24 5.59 0.29
C GLY A 214 -0.95 6.51 0.05
N ILE A 215 -1.29 6.74 -1.23
CA ILE A 215 -2.47 7.52 -1.64
C ILE A 215 -3.76 6.77 -1.28
N ALA A 216 -3.84 5.48 -1.58
CA ALA A 216 -5.02 4.65 -1.28
C ALA A 216 -5.31 4.61 0.23
N LEU A 217 -4.27 4.52 1.06
CA LEU A 217 -4.39 4.60 2.52
C LEU A 217 -4.99 5.91 3.01
N GLN A 218 -4.61 7.04 2.41
CA GLN A 218 -5.17 8.35 2.77
C GLN A 218 -6.64 8.47 2.34
N GLN A 219 -6.98 7.93 1.17
CA GLN A 219 -8.36 7.91 0.69
C GLN A 219 -9.26 7.05 1.58
N GLY A 220 -8.78 5.88 2.02
CA GLY A 220 -9.49 5.02 2.95
C GLY A 220 -9.82 5.72 4.28
N ASP A 221 -8.83 6.41 4.87
CA ASP A 221 -9.03 7.22 6.09
C ASP A 221 -10.07 8.32 5.92
N LEU A 222 -9.97 9.09 4.82
CA LEU A 222 -10.88 10.19 4.55
C LEU A 222 -12.31 9.67 4.40
N PHE A 223 -12.49 8.58 3.66
CA PHE A 223 -13.79 7.96 3.47
C PHE A 223 -14.39 7.45 4.79
N ALA A 224 -13.59 6.76 5.62
CA ALA A 224 -14.03 6.28 6.92
C ALA A 224 -14.52 7.44 7.82
N ARG A 225 -13.80 8.56 7.84
CA ARG A 225 -14.18 9.77 8.60
C ARG A 225 -15.47 10.39 8.06
N THR A 226 -15.61 10.51 6.74
CA THR A 226 -16.84 11.05 6.14
C THR A 226 -18.04 10.19 6.50
N LYS A 227 -17.91 8.86 6.43
CA LYS A 227 -18.98 7.92 6.79
C LYS A 227 -19.35 8.01 8.27
N GLU A 228 -18.36 8.12 9.15
CA GLU A 228 -18.59 8.33 10.58
C GLU A 228 -19.33 9.64 10.86
N GLN A 229 -18.91 10.74 10.22
CA GLN A 229 -19.55 12.04 10.33
C GLN A 229 -21.00 12.02 9.82
N GLU A 230 -21.26 11.35 8.70
CA GLU A 230 -22.61 11.17 8.17
C GLU A 230 -23.52 10.45 9.17
N GLN A 231 -23.02 9.36 9.77
CA GLN A 231 -23.77 8.58 10.77
C GLN A 231 -24.03 9.39 12.05
N GLN A 232 -23.03 10.16 12.51
CA GLN A 232 -23.19 11.06 13.66
C GLN A 232 -24.22 12.16 13.38
N LEU A 233 -24.16 12.78 12.20
CA LEU A 233 -25.10 13.81 11.78
C LEU A 233 -26.53 13.27 11.70
N GLN A 234 -26.72 12.08 11.11
CA GLN A 234 -28.02 11.43 11.02
C GLN A 234 -28.60 11.16 12.41
N THR A 235 -27.80 10.61 13.32
CA THR A 235 -28.21 10.34 14.71
C THR A 235 -28.57 11.63 15.46
N ALA A 236 -27.79 12.70 15.26
CA ALA A 236 -28.05 14.00 15.88
C ALA A 236 -29.34 14.63 15.33
N LEU A 237 -29.58 14.54 14.02
CA LEU A 237 -30.80 15.05 13.38
C LEU A 237 -32.05 14.31 13.87
N GLU A 238 -32.00 12.97 13.94
CA GLU A 238 -33.09 12.16 14.48
C GLU A 238 -33.42 12.53 15.93
N THR A 239 -32.38 12.72 16.75
CA THR A 239 -32.54 13.14 18.15
C THR A 239 -33.17 14.53 18.26
N ALA A 240 -32.72 15.49 17.45
CA ALA A 240 -33.26 16.85 17.42
C ALA A 240 -34.72 16.88 16.95
N LEU A 241 -35.07 16.11 15.91
CA LEU A 241 -36.44 15.98 15.42
C LEU A 241 -37.37 15.40 16.48
N LYS A 242 -36.91 14.38 17.23
CA LYS A 242 -37.67 13.81 18.33
C LYS A 242 -37.92 14.83 19.44
N GLN A 243 -36.89 15.56 19.86
CA GLN A 243 -37.02 16.62 20.87
C GLN A 243 -37.95 17.75 20.43
N GLN A 244 -37.88 18.17 19.16
CA GLN A 244 -38.76 19.20 18.60
C GLN A 244 -40.22 18.71 18.59
N THR A 245 -40.45 17.44 18.21
CA THR A 245 -41.78 16.82 18.20
C THR A 245 -42.37 16.77 19.62
N GLU A 246 -41.59 16.32 20.61
CA GLU A 246 -42.02 16.30 22.01
C GLU A 246 -42.34 17.70 22.55
N THR A 247 -41.56 18.71 22.15
CA THR A 247 -41.77 20.11 22.55
C THR A 247 -43.06 20.68 21.93
N LEU A 248 -43.32 20.38 20.65
CA LEU A 248 -44.56 20.77 19.97
C LEU A 248 -45.79 20.10 20.60
N LEU A 249 -45.71 18.80 20.92
CA LEU A 249 -46.78 18.09 21.61
C LEU A 249 -47.09 18.70 22.98
N ARG A 250 -46.07 18.97 23.80
CA ARG A 250 -46.23 19.65 25.10
C ARG A 250 -46.84 21.04 24.97
N THR A 251 -46.44 21.81 23.95
CA THR A 251 -47.01 23.14 23.69
C THR A 251 -48.48 23.04 23.29
N ASN A 252 -48.83 22.11 22.40
CA ASN A 252 -50.21 21.89 21.97
C ASN A 252 -51.11 21.43 23.12
N GLU A 253 -50.62 20.56 24.00
CA GLU A 253 -51.33 20.14 25.22
C GLU A 253 -51.61 21.31 26.16
N LYS A 254 -50.62 22.20 26.35
CA LYS A 254 -50.81 23.44 27.13
C LYS A 254 -51.89 24.33 26.53
N GLU A 255 -51.85 24.60 25.22
CA GLU A 255 -52.87 25.40 24.54
C GLU A 255 -54.28 24.80 24.66
N ARG A 256 -54.42 23.48 24.47
CA ARG A 256 -55.70 22.79 24.65
C ARG A 256 -56.23 22.89 26.08
N SER A 257 -55.35 22.78 27.08
CA SER A 257 -55.76 22.91 28.48
C SER A 257 -56.19 24.34 28.82
N LEU A 258 -55.50 25.36 28.30
CA LEU A 258 -55.91 26.76 28.40
C LEU A 258 -57.28 27.00 27.77
N GLY A 259 -57.52 26.45 26.56
CA GLY A 259 -58.82 26.53 25.89
C GLY A 259 -59.96 25.97 26.75
N ARG A 260 -59.78 24.79 27.35
CA ARG A 260 -60.79 24.21 28.27
C ARG A 260 -61.06 25.06 29.50
N VAL A 261 -60.04 25.72 30.05
CA VAL A 261 -60.19 26.61 31.20
C VAL A 261 -61.01 27.85 30.80
N ILE A 262 -60.71 28.45 29.64
CA ILE A 262 -61.46 29.59 29.11
C ILE A 262 -62.93 29.22 28.85
N ASP A 263 -63.19 28.07 28.23
CA ASP A 263 -64.56 27.60 27.97
C ASP A 263 -65.36 27.39 29.27
N LYS A 264 -64.72 26.80 30.29
CA LYS A 264 -65.33 26.66 31.63
C LYS A 264 -65.66 28.03 32.25
N ILE A 265 -64.75 29.00 32.17
CA ILE A 265 -65.00 30.36 32.67
C ILE A 265 -66.20 30.98 31.95
N ARG A 266 -66.26 30.86 30.61
CA ARG A 266 -67.36 31.39 29.80
C ARG A 266 -68.72 30.78 30.17
N GLN A 267 -68.80 29.45 30.31
CA GLN A 267 -70.03 28.77 30.77
C GLN A 267 -70.48 29.24 32.15
N THR A 268 -69.55 29.50 33.07
CA THR A 268 -69.87 29.95 34.44
C THR A 268 -70.41 31.38 34.46
N LEU A 269 -70.01 32.21 33.50
CA LEU A 269 -70.46 33.60 33.33
C LEU A 269 -71.81 33.69 32.58
N ASP A 270 -72.05 32.83 31.59
CA ASP A 270 -73.30 32.77 30.82
C ASP A 270 -74.49 32.17 31.63
N LEU A 271 -74.23 31.54 32.78
CA LEU A 271 -75.24 30.96 33.70
C LEU A 271 -75.83 31.95 34.72
N LYS A 272 -75.66 33.27 34.53
CA LYS A 272 -76.15 34.31 35.47
C LYS A 272 -77.27 35.22 34.96
N THR A 273 -77.97 34.84 33.88
CA THR A 273 -79.22 35.49 33.44
C THR A 273 -80.41 34.62 33.78
#